data_AF-A0A5B0W7V2-F1
#
_entry.id   AF-A0A5B0W7V2-F1
#
_cell.length_a   1.000
_cell.length_b   1.000
_cell.length_c   1.000
_cell.angle_alpha   90.00
_cell.angle_beta   90.00
_cell.angle_gamma   90.00
#
_symmetry.space_group_name_H-M   'P 1'
#
loop_
_entity.id
_entity.type
_entity.pdbx_description
1 polymer ?
#
loop_
_entity_poly.entity_id
_entity_poly.type
_entity_poly.pdbx_seq_one_letter_code
_entity_poly.pdbx_strand_id
1 'polypeptide(L)'
;MRKIGAYISKLRKDQDLTQLELADQLNVSHQAVSKWERGDSLPDIGTLPKFARLFGKTVDDILNAGDNTEIREHPHLGTIVEEIAENRPEQVAEMVNTGEAELEELVEIAPFVKASALHKVTERLDSSVLKLDVIMKLAPFLGTDTLDELVRQAEESEIVWNTITGLAPFVSSDTLSRLVDKSIDGSLEVHNLVGIAPFLDREHVDRLVQQAEEGSLSWHSVQGLAPFISRETLSRLVDRVADGTIDADQIISLAPFLDKENLEKLIGGVEAEHLSPDLLASLAPFVDQGTLSRMVTNLLNKVK
;
A
#
# COMPACT_ATOMS: atom_id res chain seq x y z
N MET A 1 23.96 -3.04 -3.84
CA MET A 1 25.15 -3.87 -4.16
C MET A 1 25.39 -5.04 -3.20
N ARG A 2 24.92 -5.00 -1.93
CA ARG A 2 25.11 -6.13 -1.00
C ARG A 2 24.55 -7.47 -1.50
N LYS A 3 23.36 -7.49 -2.11
CA LYS A 3 22.78 -8.70 -2.73
C LYS A 3 23.69 -9.27 -3.83
N ILE A 4 24.16 -8.42 -4.74
CA ILE A 4 25.10 -8.79 -5.82
C ILE A 4 26.41 -9.33 -5.24
N GLY A 5 26.98 -8.68 -4.23
CA GLY A 5 28.19 -9.14 -3.56
C GLY A 5 28.02 -10.50 -2.88
N ALA A 6 26.89 -10.72 -2.20
CA ALA A 6 26.55 -12.02 -1.64
C ALA A 6 26.39 -13.10 -2.72
N TYR A 7 25.79 -12.76 -3.86
CA TYR A 7 25.63 -13.66 -5.00
C TYR A 7 26.96 -14.01 -5.66
N ILE A 8 27.86 -13.04 -5.85
CA ILE A 8 29.25 -13.27 -6.30
C ILE A 8 29.97 -14.22 -5.34
N SER A 9 29.85 -13.99 -4.03
CA SER A 9 30.44 -14.88 -3.02
C SER A 9 29.84 -16.28 -3.08
N LYS A 10 28.55 -16.42 -3.36
CA LYS A 10 27.86 -17.70 -3.50
C LYS A 10 28.40 -18.47 -4.72
N LEU A 11 28.37 -17.85 -5.91
CA LEU A 11 28.86 -18.46 -7.15
C LEU A 11 30.31 -18.96 -7.02
N ARG A 12 31.17 -18.17 -6.38
CA ARG A 12 32.55 -18.57 -6.10
C ARG A 12 32.63 -19.83 -5.22
N LYS A 13 31.88 -19.85 -4.13
CA LYS A 13 31.87 -20.97 -3.16
C LYS A 13 31.24 -22.22 -3.76
N ASP A 14 30.23 -22.08 -4.60
CA ASP A 14 29.59 -23.20 -5.30
C ASP A 14 30.55 -23.91 -6.27
N GLN A 15 31.60 -23.22 -6.72
CA GLN A 15 32.71 -23.79 -7.50
C GLN A 15 33.95 -24.14 -6.65
N ASP A 16 33.85 -24.08 -5.33
CA ASP A 16 34.94 -24.35 -4.36
C ASP A 16 36.22 -23.51 -4.59
N LEU A 17 36.05 -22.26 -5.05
CA LEU A 17 37.17 -21.34 -5.30
C LEU A 17 37.44 -20.44 -4.10
N THR A 18 38.71 -20.13 -3.82
CA THR A 18 39.12 -19.03 -2.93
C THR A 18 38.98 -17.67 -3.61
N GLN A 19 38.95 -16.58 -2.84
CA GLN A 19 38.93 -15.22 -3.41
C GLN A 19 40.18 -14.95 -4.27
N LEU A 20 41.32 -15.59 -3.95
CA LEU A 20 42.57 -15.45 -4.68
C LEU A 20 42.48 -16.18 -6.03
N GLU A 21 41.98 -17.42 -6.03
CA GLU A 21 41.81 -18.20 -7.26
C GLU A 21 40.79 -17.56 -8.21
N LEU A 22 39.70 -17.00 -7.68
CA LEU A 22 38.76 -16.23 -8.51
C LEU A 22 39.40 -14.98 -9.11
N ALA A 23 40.24 -14.29 -8.33
CA ALA A 23 40.96 -13.10 -8.81
C ALA A 23 41.93 -13.46 -9.95
N ASP A 24 42.65 -14.57 -9.82
CA ASP A 24 43.57 -15.08 -10.83
C ASP A 24 42.83 -15.46 -12.12
N GLN A 25 41.71 -16.18 -12.02
CA GLN A 25 40.91 -16.58 -13.19
C GLN A 25 40.32 -15.39 -13.96
N LEU A 26 40.00 -14.30 -13.27
CA LEU A 26 39.45 -13.08 -13.88
C LEU A 26 40.53 -12.06 -14.25
N ASN A 27 41.80 -12.33 -13.92
CA ASN A 27 42.94 -11.43 -14.08
C ASN A 27 42.70 -10.06 -13.42
N VAL A 28 42.30 -10.09 -12.15
CA VAL A 28 42.04 -8.92 -11.29
C VAL A 28 42.77 -9.07 -9.95
N SER A 29 42.80 -8.00 -9.15
CA SER A 29 43.38 -8.11 -7.81
C SER A 29 42.46 -8.84 -6.83
N HIS A 30 43.04 -9.60 -5.90
CA HIS A 30 42.32 -10.18 -4.76
C HIS A 30 41.47 -9.14 -4.00
N GLN A 31 41.99 -7.91 -3.86
CA GLN A 31 41.27 -6.81 -3.23
C GLN A 31 40.00 -6.41 -3.98
N ALA A 32 39.99 -6.50 -5.32
CA ALA A 32 38.81 -6.21 -6.14
C ALA A 32 37.70 -7.23 -5.84
N VAL A 33 38.01 -8.53 -5.88
CA VAL A 33 37.07 -9.61 -5.52
C VAL A 33 36.53 -9.41 -4.10
N SER A 34 37.41 -9.09 -3.15
CA SER A 34 37.04 -8.84 -1.77
C SER A 34 36.06 -7.66 -1.61
N LYS A 35 36.24 -6.58 -2.37
CA LYS A 35 35.32 -5.43 -2.40
C LYS A 35 33.99 -5.78 -3.05
N TRP A 36 33.99 -6.60 -4.11
CA TRP A 36 32.76 -7.05 -4.75
C TRP A 36 31.90 -7.87 -3.80
N GLU A 37 32.50 -8.83 -3.10
CA GLU A 37 31.77 -9.73 -2.18
C GLU A 37 31.18 -9.00 -0.97
N ARG A 38 31.82 -7.92 -0.51
CA ARG A 38 31.26 -7.03 0.53
C ARG A 38 30.23 -6.03 0.00
N GLY A 39 30.11 -5.89 -1.33
CA GLY A 39 29.26 -4.92 -1.98
C GLY A 39 29.80 -3.48 -1.96
N ASP A 40 31.11 -3.31 -1.75
CA ASP A 40 31.80 -2.01 -1.74
C ASP A 40 32.05 -1.48 -3.17
N SER A 41 32.13 -2.37 -4.15
CA SER A 41 32.25 -2.05 -5.58
C SER A 41 31.67 -3.17 -6.44
N LEU A 42 31.62 -2.99 -7.77
CA LEU A 42 31.21 -4.02 -8.73
C LEU A 42 32.36 -4.39 -9.67
N PRO A 43 32.31 -5.57 -10.31
CA PRO A 43 33.18 -5.85 -11.44
C PRO A 43 32.92 -4.83 -12.55
N ASP A 44 33.98 -4.35 -13.20
CA ASP A 44 33.84 -3.38 -14.28
C ASP A 44 33.25 -3.98 -15.56
N ILE A 45 32.93 -3.12 -16.52
CA ILE A 45 32.31 -3.52 -17.80
C ILE A 45 33.17 -4.49 -18.61
N GLY A 46 34.49 -4.50 -18.42
CA GLY A 46 35.41 -5.45 -19.07
C GLY A 46 35.50 -6.80 -18.36
N THR A 47 35.21 -6.81 -17.06
CA THR A 47 35.32 -7.98 -16.18
C THR A 47 34.00 -8.73 -16.08
N LEU A 48 32.87 -8.04 -16.09
CA LEU A 48 31.52 -8.64 -16.03
C LEU A 48 31.30 -9.74 -17.08
N PRO A 49 31.65 -9.57 -18.38
CA PRO A 49 31.47 -10.64 -19.36
C PRO A 49 32.37 -11.86 -19.12
N LYS A 50 33.54 -11.68 -18.50
CA LYS A 50 34.45 -12.78 -18.15
C LYS A 50 33.90 -13.55 -16.95
N PHE A 51 33.39 -12.83 -15.96
CA PHE A 51 32.72 -13.38 -14.79
C PHE A 51 31.50 -14.22 -15.20
N ALA A 52 30.63 -13.65 -16.04
CA ALA A 52 29.47 -14.32 -16.63
C ALA A 52 29.83 -15.66 -17.28
N ARG A 53 30.84 -15.66 -18.16
CA ARG A 53 31.32 -16.89 -18.81
C ARG A 53 31.89 -17.90 -17.82
N LEU A 54 32.63 -17.46 -16.81
CA LEU A 54 33.25 -18.35 -15.83
C LEU A 54 32.22 -19.17 -15.04
N PHE A 55 31.10 -18.55 -14.69
CA PHE A 55 30.04 -19.18 -13.89
C PHE A 55 28.85 -19.70 -14.71
N GLY A 56 28.90 -19.63 -16.05
CA GLY A 56 27.78 -20.03 -16.91
C GLY A 56 26.52 -19.19 -16.68
N LYS A 57 26.69 -17.89 -16.45
CA LYS A 57 25.63 -16.91 -16.19
C LYS A 57 25.60 -15.82 -17.24
N THR A 58 24.50 -15.09 -17.33
CA THR A 58 24.45 -13.83 -18.07
C THR A 58 25.01 -12.68 -17.22
N VAL A 59 25.33 -11.55 -17.85
CA VAL A 59 25.70 -10.32 -17.10
C VAL A 59 24.50 -9.84 -16.27
N ASP A 60 23.29 -10.00 -16.81
CA ASP A 60 22.05 -9.63 -16.14
C ASP A 60 21.83 -10.46 -14.86
N ASP A 61 22.03 -11.79 -14.91
CA ASP A 61 21.95 -12.67 -13.74
C ASP A 61 22.88 -12.19 -12.61
N ILE A 62 24.06 -11.69 -12.95
CA ILE A 62 25.04 -11.21 -11.96
C ILE A 62 24.57 -9.89 -11.36
N LEU A 63 24.14 -8.94 -12.20
CA LEU A 63 23.69 -7.61 -11.77
C LEU A 63 22.38 -7.66 -10.98
N ASN A 64 21.54 -8.65 -11.26
CA ASN A 64 20.32 -8.94 -10.51
C ASN A 64 20.55 -9.92 -9.35
N ALA A 65 21.79 -10.28 -9.02
CA ALA A 65 22.12 -11.14 -7.88
C ALA A 65 21.47 -12.54 -7.91
N GLY A 66 21.23 -13.08 -9.11
CA GLY A 66 20.52 -14.35 -9.29
C GLY A 66 19.06 -14.29 -8.89
N ASP A 67 18.56 -13.09 -8.54
CA ASP A 67 17.15 -12.74 -8.58
C ASP A 67 16.82 -12.74 -10.09
N ASN A 68 16.65 -13.95 -10.64
CA ASN A 68 15.83 -14.10 -11.81
C ASN A 68 14.47 -13.54 -11.36
N THR A 69 14.20 -12.26 -11.59
CA THR A 69 12.95 -11.98 -12.28
C THR A 69 13.04 -12.89 -13.48
N GLU A 70 12.43 -14.06 -13.36
CA GLU A 70 12.39 -15.06 -14.40
C GLU A 70 12.28 -14.27 -15.71
N ILE A 71 13.20 -14.48 -16.64
CA ILE A 71 12.75 -14.46 -18.02
C ILE A 71 11.72 -15.58 -17.98
N ARG A 72 10.50 -15.25 -17.59
CA ARG A 72 9.35 -16.09 -17.79
C ARG A 72 9.34 -16.12 -19.30
N GLU A 73 9.88 -17.21 -19.85
CA GLU A 73 9.38 -17.64 -21.12
C GLU A 73 7.89 -17.68 -20.87
N HIS A 74 7.20 -16.67 -21.39
CA HIS A 74 5.77 -16.56 -21.38
C HIS A 74 5.36 -17.14 -22.74
N PRO A 75 5.37 -18.48 -22.87
CA PRO A 75 5.33 -19.15 -24.16
C PRO A 75 4.01 -18.90 -24.90
N HIS A 76 2.98 -18.45 -24.18
CA HIS A 76 1.64 -18.27 -24.70
C HIS A 76 1.30 -16.81 -25.00
N LEU A 77 2.14 -15.81 -24.69
CA LEU A 77 1.86 -14.39 -25.03
C LEU A 77 1.46 -14.19 -26.48
N GLY A 78 2.20 -14.79 -27.41
CA GLY A 78 1.91 -14.69 -28.85
C GLY A 78 0.52 -15.24 -29.18
N THR A 79 0.20 -16.41 -28.63
CA THR A 79 -1.11 -17.06 -28.78
C THR A 79 -2.21 -16.23 -28.14
N ILE A 80 -2.03 -15.72 -26.93
CA ILE A 80 -3.02 -14.87 -26.25
C ILE A 80 -3.33 -13.62 -27.08
N VAL A 81 -2.29 -12.96 -27.60
CA VAL A 81 -2.46 -11.78 -28.47
C VAL A 81 -3.22 -12.14 -29.75
N GLU A 82 -2.89 -13.28 -30.37
CA GLU A 82 -3.57 -13.79 -31.56
C GLU A 82 -5.06 -14.08 -31.28
N GLU A 83 -5.36 -14.82 -30.22
CA GLU A 83 -6.74 -15.15 -29.82
C GLU A 83 -7.58 -13.90 -29.54
N ILE A 84 -7.00 -12.89 -28.87
CA ILE A 84 -7.68 -11.62 -28.63
C ILE A 84 -7.89 -10.85 -29.95
N ALA A 85 -6.88 -10.82 -30.82
CA ALA A 85 -6.96 -10.14 -32.12
C ALA A 85 -8.01 -10.78 -33.04
N GLU A 86 -8.16 -12.10 -32.98
CA GLU A 86 -9.17 -12.87 -33.71
C GLU A 86 -10.55 -12.87 -33.02
N ASN A 87 -10.72 -12.07 -31.95
CA ASN A 87 -11.96 -11.92 -31.17
C ASN A 87 -12.46 -13.26 -30.60
N ARG A 88 -11.53 -14.03 -30.03
CA ARG A 88 -11.76 -15.28 -29.28
C ARG A 88 -11.22 -15.20 -27.84
N PRO A 89 -11.59 -14.18 -27.04
CA PRO A 89 -11.13 -14.03 -25.66
C PRO A 89 -11.53 -15.20 -24.75
N GLU A 90 -12.54 -15.98 -25.13
CA GLU A 90 -12.96 -17.18 -24.41
C GLU A 90 -11.89 -18.27 -24.42
N GLN A 91 -11.09 -18.37 -25.49
CA GLN A 91 -9.99 -19.33 -25.57
C GLN A 91 -8.87 -18.95 -24.61
N VAL A 92 -8.57 -17.65 -24.48
CA VAL A 92 -7.60 -17.17 -23.49
C VAL A 92 -8.04 -17.54 -22.07
N ALA A 93 -9.33 -17.36 -21.75
CA ALA A 93 -9.85 -17.73 -20.44
C ALA A 93 -9.72 -19.25 -20.19
N GLU A 94 -10.01 -20.09 -21.18
CA GLU A 94 -9.83 -21.55 -21.10
C GLU A 94 -8.36 -21.94 -20.88
N MET A 95 -7.42 -21.32 -21.63
CA MET A 95 -5.99 -21.55 -21.45
C MET A 95 -5.54 -21.23 -20.02
N VAL A 96 -6.01 -20.12 -19.45
CA VAL A 96 -5.68 -19.75 -18.07
C VAL A 96 -6.32 -20.70 -17.05
N ASN A 97 -7.61 -21.03 -17.21
CA ASN A 97 -8.33 -21.91 -16.27
C ASN A 97 -7.76 -23.33 -16.25
N THR A 98 -7.30 -23.83 -17.39
CA THR A 98 -6.67 -25.16 -17.52
C THR A 98 -5.20 -25.17 -17.08
N GLY A 99 -4.61 -24.00 -16.82
CA GLY A 99 -3.20 -23.83 -16.48
C GLY A 99 -2.25 -24.00 -17.67
N GLU A 100 -2.76 -23.94 -18.91
CA GLU A 100 -1.93 -23.87 -20.12
C GLU A 100 -1.18 -22.53 -20.17
N ALA A 101 -1.85 -21.42 -19.87
CA ALA A 101 -1.24 -20.09 -19.78
C ALA A 101 -1.28 -19.55 -18.35
N GLU A 102 -0.24 -18.82 -17.94
CA GLU A 102 -0.23 -18.13 -16.65
C GLU A 102 -1.05 -16.84 -16.73
N LEU A 103 -1.77 -16.48 -15.65
CA LEU A 103 -2.54 -15.23 -15.60
C LEU A 103 -1.61 -14.00 -15.67
N GLU A 104 -0.36 -14.14 -15.26
CA GLU A 104 0.68 -13.14 -15.45
C GLU A 104 0.93 -12.79 -16.93
N GLU A 105 0.78 -13.74 -17.85
CA GLU A 105 0.88 -13.46 -19.30
C GLU A 105 -0.22 -12.51 -19.76
N LEU A 106 -1.44 -12.67 -19.22
CA LEU A 106 -2.55 -11.75 -19.49
C LEU A 106 -2.25 -10.33 -18.96
N VAL A 107 -1.61 -10.22 -17.80
CA VAL A 107 -1.19 -8.93 -17.22
C VAL A 107 -0.19 -8.21 -18.13
N GLU A 108 0.78 -8.92 -18.70
CA GLU A 108 1.80 -8.31 -19.55
C GLU A 108 1.22 -7.68 -20.82
N ILE A 109 0.18 -8.30 -21.39
CA ILE A 109 -0.46 -7.80 -22.60
C ILE A 109 -1.57 -6.78 -22.32
N ALA A 110 -2.05 -6.67 -21.08
CA ALA A 110 -3.16 -5.81 -20.71
C ALA A 110 -3.04 -4.35 -21.21
N PRO A 111 -1.85 -3.70 -21.21
CA PRO A 111 -1.68 -2.35 -21.77
C PRO A 111 -1.97 -2.23 -23.28
N PHE A 112 -1.90 -3.34 -24.01
CA PHE A 112 -2.04 -3.38 -25.47
C PHE A 112 -3.42 -3.89 -25.91
N VAL A 113 -4.27 -4.29 -24.96
CA VAL A 113 -5.59 -4.87 -25.22
C VAL A 113 -6.68 -3.88 -24.78
N LYS A 114 -7.82 -3.88 -25.50
CA LYS A 114 -8.99 -3.08 -25.11
C LYS A 114 -9.59 -3.61 -23.82
N ALA A 115 -10.00 -2.72 -22.92
CA ALA A 115 -10.70 -3.09 -21.68
C ALA A 115 -11.90 -4.03 -21.90
N SER A 116 -12.66 -3.85 -22.99
CA SER A 116 -13.79 -4.74 -23.33
C SER A 116 -13.37 -6.16 -23.71
N ALA A 117 -12.17 -6.34 -24.26
CA ALA A 117 -11.63 -7.67 -24.57
C ALA A 117 -11.08 -8.32 -23.31
N LEU A 118 -10.33 -7.58 -22.49
CA LEU A 118 -9.90 -8.05 -21.17
C LEU A 118 -11.09 -8.47 -20.31
N HIS A 119 -12.15 -7.67 -20.27
CA HIS A 119 -13.40 -8.00 -19.57
C HIS A 119 -13.96 -9.37 -19.98
N LYS A 120 -14.03 -9.65 -21.29
CA LYS A 120 -14.52 -10.94 -21.81
C LYS A 120 -13.64 -12.13 -21.42
N VAL A 121 -12.33 -11.92 -21.30
CA VAL A 121 -11.41 -12.94 -20.77
C VAL A 121 -11.71 -13.13 -19.28
N THR A 122 -11.64 -12.04 -18.50
CA THR A 122 -11.71 -12.08 -17.05
C THR A 122 -13.05 -12.55 -16.50
N GLU A 123 -14.18 -12.29 -17.19
CA GLU A 123 -15.51 -12.75 -16.76
C GLU A 123 -15.69 -14.28 -16.82
N ARG A 124 -14.79 -14.98 -17.52
CA ARG A 124 -14.78 -16.44 -17.67
C ARG A 124 -13.68 -17.13 -16.88
N LEU A 125 -12.87 -16.38 -16.13
CA LEU A 125 -11.84 -16.97 -15.29
C LEU A 125 -12.46 -17.63 -14.06
N ASP A 126 -11.94 -18.79 -13.69
CA ASP A 126 -12.38 -19.50 -12.50
C ASP A 126 -11.95 -18.74 -11.22
N SER A 127 -12.80 -18.73 -10.20
CA SER A 127 -12.48 -18.09 -8.91
C SER A 127 -11.15 -18.56 -8.29
N SER A 128 -10.75 -19.81 -8.53
CA SER A 128 -9.49 -20.39 -8.03
C SER A 128 -8.23 -19.86 -8.70
N VAL A 129 -8.34 -19.26 -9.89
CA VAL A 129 -7.20 -18.59 -10.55
C VAL A 129 -7.15 -17.10 -10.21
N LEU A 130 -8.26 -16.52 -9.75
CA LEU A 130 -8.38 -15.10 -9.44
C LEU A 130 -7.89 -14.78 -8.02
N LYS A 131 -6.74 -14.11 -7.95
CA LYS A 131 -6.18 -13.56 -6.71
C LYS A 131 -6.21 -12.04 -6.72
N LEU A 132 -6.39 -11.42 -5.54
CA LEU A 132 -6.50 -9.96 -5.41
C LEU A 132 -5.24 -9.22 -5.91
N ASP A 133 -4.04 -9.79 -5.72
CA ASP A 133 -2.80 -9.18 -6.19
C ASP A 133 -2.71 -9.12 -7.72
N VAL A 134 -3.28 -10.10 -8.42
CA VAL A 134 -3.35 -10.10 -9.88
C VAL A 134 -4.44 -9.17 -10.38
N ILE A 135 -5.60 -9.13 -9.71
CA ILE A 135 -6.65 -8.15 -10.02
C ILE A 135 -6.12 -6.72 -9.88
N MET A 136 -5.31 -6.44 -8.85
CA MET A 136 -4.63 -5.14 -8.68
C MET A 136 -3.74 -4.79 -9.87
N LYS A 137 -3.01 -5.76 -10.44
CA LYS A 137 -2.19 -5.53 -11.64
C LYS A 137 -3.02 -5.27 -12.90
N LEU A 138 -4.22 -5.85 -12.99
CA LEU A 138 -5.17 -5.62 -14.09
C LEU A 138 -5.99 -4.33 -13.92
N ALA A 139 -6.08 -3.79 -12.71
CA ALA A 139 -6.93 -2.65 -12.36
C ALA A 139 -6.78 -1.42 -13.27
N PRO A 140 -5.58 -1.00 -13.69
CA PRO A 140 -5.42 0.13 -14.61
C PRO A 140 -6.03 -0.06 -16.00
N PHE A 141 -6.38 -1.30 -16.38
CA PHE A 141 -6.82 -1.67 -17.73
C PHE A 141 -8.28 -2.13 -17.79
N LEU A 142 -8.97 -2.15 -16.66
CA LEU A 142 -10.36 -2.60 -16.53
C LEU A 142 -11.27 -1.48 -16.01
N GLY A 143 -12.56 -1.58 -16.31
CA GLY A 143 -13.56 -0.68 -15.75
C GLY A 143 -13.93 -1.05 -14.31
N THR A 144 -14.38 -0.07 -13.53
CA THR A 144 -14.79 -0.24 -12.12
C THR A 144 -15.80 -1.37 -11.93
N ASP A 145 -16.85 -1.44 -12.75
CA ASP A 145 -17.86 -2.51 -12.64
C ASP A 145 -17.26 -3.92 -12.84
N THR A 146 -16.27 -4.05 -13.73
CA THR A 146 -15.56 -5.32 -13.94
C THR A 146 -14.69 -5.66 -12.75
N LEU A 147 -13.97 -4.68 -12.21
CA LEU A 147 -13.11 -4.90 -11.04
C LEU A 147 -13.91 -5.25 -9.80
N ASP A 148 -15.05 -4.60 -9.60
CA ASP A 148 -15.97 -4.89 -8.50
C ASP A 148 -16.45 -6.35 -8.54
N GLU A 149 -16.78 -6.84 -9.73
CA GLU A 149 -17.17 -8.23 -9.94
C GLU A 149 -16.00 -9.19 -9.72
N LEU A 150 -14.82 -8.90 -10.25
CA LEU A 150 -13.62 -9.74 -10.05
C LEU A 150 -13.22 -9.83 -8.58
N VAL A 151 -13.23 -8.70 -7.86
CA VAL A 151 -12.95 -8.68 -6.41
C VAL A 151 -13.98 -9.50 -5.64
N ARG A 152 -15.24 -9.54 -6.10
CA ARG A 152 -16.30 -10.36 -5.48
C ARG A 152 -16.12 -11.86 -5.76
N GLN A 153 -15.56 -12.22 -6.92
CA GLN A 153 -15.33 -13.61 -7.33
C GLN A 153 -14.01 -14.19 -6.83
N ALA A 154 -13.02 -13.35 -6.54
CA ALA A 154 -11.70 -13.77 -6.11
C ALA A 154 -11.76 -14.69 -4.87
N GLU A 155 -10.91 -15.72 -4.86
CA GLU A 155 -10.81 -16.64 -3.73
C GLU A 155 -10.39 -15.90 -2.45
N GLU A 156 -10.98 -16.28 -1.31
CA GLU A 156 -10.67 -15.72 0.00
C GLU A 156 -9.24 -16.08 0.42
N SER A 157 -8.31 -15.23 0.03
CA SER A 157 -6.93 -15.23 0.47
C SER A 157 -6.71 -14.16 1.54
N GLU A 158 -5.66 -14.32 2.34
CA GLU A 158 -5.25 -13.32 3.33
C GLU A 158 -5.09 -11.96 2.64
N ILE A 159 -5.93 -10.99 3.05
CA ILE A 159 -5.97 -9.69 2.38
C ILE A 159 -4.77 -8.86 2.83
N VAL A 160 -3.86 -8.59 1.89
CA VAL A 160 -2.71 -7.72 2.13
C VAL A 160 -3.14 -6.26 1.92
N TRP A 161 -2.88 -5.38 2.90
CA TRP A 161 -3.23 -3.95 2.84
C TRP A 161 -2.71 -3.23 1.60
N ASN A 162 -1.49 -3.54 1.15
CA ASN A 162 -0.93 -2.98 -0.09
C ASN A 162 -1.82 -3.25 -1.30
N THR A 163 -2.50 -4.40 -1.32
CA THR A 163 -3.43 -4.77 -2.40
C THR A 163 -4.68 -3.91 -2.36
N ILE A 164 -5.24 -3.67 -1.17
CA ILE A 164 -6.38 -2.77 -0.98
C ILE A 164 -6.02 -1.35 -1.43
N THR A 165 -4.87 -0.84 -0.98
CA THR A 165 -4.40 0.50 -1.36
C THR A 165 -4.18 0.62 -2.88
N GLY A 166 -3.64 -0.42 -3.52
CA GLY A 166 -3.46 -0.45 -4.97
C GLY A 166 -4.78 -0.53 -5.75
N LEU A 167 -5.81 -1.18 -5.20
CA LEU A 167 -7.14 -1.28 -5.80
C LEU A 167 -8.02 -0.04 -5.58
N ALA A 168 -7.81 0.69 -4.48
CA ALA A 168 -8.65 1.80 -4.04
C ALA A 168 -9.00 2.85 -5.12
N PRO A 169 -8.09 3.24 -6.03
CA PRO A 169 -8.43 4.21 -7.08
C PRO A 169 -9.33 3.68 -8.20
N PHE A 170 -9.52 2.36 -8.29
CA PHE A 170 -10.12 1.70 -9.45
C PHE A 170 -11.46 1.02 -9.15
N VAL A 171 -11.65 0.53 -7.91
CA VAL A 171 -12.89 -0.12 -7.45
C VAL A 171 -13.90 0.90 -6.92
N SER A 172 -15.17 0.52 -6.81
CA SER A 172 -16.17 1.37 -6.16
C SER A 172 -15.92 1.53 -4.66
N SER A 173 -16.46 2.60 -4.07
CA SER A 173 -16.42 2.81 -2.62
C SER A 173 -17.08 1.66 -1.85
N ASP A 174 -18.13 1.04 -2.41
CA ASP A 174 -18.80 -0.12 -1.83
C ASP A 174 -17.89 -1.35 -1.82
N THR A 175 -17.16 -1.61 -2.91
CA THR A 175 -16.19 -2.70 -2.98
C THR A 175 -15.02 -2.46 -2.04
N LEU A 176 -14.47 -1.25 -2.05
CA LEU A 176 -13.38 -0.87 -1.15
C LEU A 176 -13.81 -1.02 0.31
N SER A 177 -15.02 -0.55 0.65
CA SER A 177 -15.63 -0.70 1.97
C SER A 177 -15.64 -2.15 2.44
N ARG A 178 -16.12 -3.07 1.59
CA ARG A 178 -16.15 -4.50 1.91
C ARG A 178 -14.76 -5.09 2.13
N LEU A 179 -13.77 -4.66 1.33
CA LEU A 179 -12.38 -5.09 1.49
C LEU A 179 -11.78 -4.62 2.81
N VAL A 180 -12.03 -3.36 3.18
CA VAL A 180 -11.62 -2.77 4.46
C VAL A 180 -12.26 -3.53 5.62
N ASP A 181 -13.58 -3.71 5.61
CA ASP A 181 -14.30 -4.41 6.69
C ASP A 181 -13.79 -5.84 6.92
N LYS A 182 -13.45 -6.57 5.85
CA LYS A 182 -12.87 -7.92 5.93
C LYS A 182 -11.45 -7.94 6.52
N SER A 183 -10.73 -6.82 6.44
CA SER A 183 -9.31 -6.73 6.81
C SER A 183 -9.08 -6.15 8.21
N ILE A 184 -10.14 -5.73 8.90
CA ILE A 184 -10.06 -5.23 10.27
C ILE A 184 -10.05 -6.44 11.22
N ASP A 185 -8.88 -7.01 11.48
CA ASP A 185 -8.69 -8.12 12.42
C ASP A 185 -8.05 -7.72 13.77
N GLY A 186 -8.12 -6.43 14.12
CA GLY A 186 -7.57 -5.90 15.37
C GLY A 186 -6.06 -5.56 15.31
N SER A 187 -5.39 -5.75 14.17
CA SER A 187 -3.99 -5.34 13.95
C SER A 187 -3.81 -4.16 12.99
N LEU A 188 -4.83 -3.32 12.84
CA LEU A 188 -4.85 -2.26 11.84
C LEU A 188 -3.82 -1.15 12.10
N GLU A 189 -2.90 -0.96 11.15
CA GLU A 189 -1.97 0.17 11.18
C GLU A 189 -2.60 1.45 10.60
N VAL A 190 -2.43 2.55 11.35
CA VAL A 190 -2.96 3.90 11.05
C VAL A 190 -2.63 4.38 9.63
N HIS A 191 -1.43 4.07 9.14
CA HIS A 191 -0.95 4.55 7.85
C HIS A 191 -1.72 3.97 6.66
N ASN A 192 -2.34 2.79 6.82
CA ASN A 192 -3.05 2.11 5.74
C ASN A 192 -4.41 2.78 5.43
N LEU A 193 -5.13 3.23 6.46
CA LEU A 193 -6.44 3.87 6.28
C LEU A 193 -6.34 5.25 5.62
N VAL A 194 -5.34 6.04 5.97
CA VAL A 194 -5.17 7.40 5.43
C VAL A 194 -4.96 7.37 3.91
N GLY A 195 -4.22 6.37 3.41
CA GLY A 195 -3.96 6.21 1.97
C GLY A 195 -5.21 5.92 1.14
N ILE A 196 -6.24 5.30 1.75
CA ILE A 196 -7.47 4.92 1.05
C ILE A 196 -8.67 5.81 1.37
N ALA A 197 -8.59 6.65 2.40
CA ALA A 197 -9.66 7.54 2.83
C ALA A 197 -10.29 8.41 1.71
N PRO A 198 -9.52 8.94 0.72
CA PRO A 198 -10.11 9.68 -0.40
C PRO A 198 -11.07 8.87 -1.30
N PHE A 199 -10.98 7.54 -1.26
CA PHE A 199 -11.75 6.62 -2.10
C PHE A 199 -12.91 5.96 -1.35
N LEU A 200 -12.97 6.13 -0.02
CA LEU A 200 -14.09 5.70 0.79
C LEU A 200 -15.22 6.72 0.74
N ASP A 201 -16.46 6.25 0.85
CA ASP A 201 -17.58 7.14 1.11
C ASP A 201 -17.55 7.67 2.56
N ARG A 202 -18.23 8.80 2.77
CA ARG A 202 -18.27 9.44 4.09
C ARG A 202 -18.92 8.58 5.16
N GLU A 203 -19.92 7.77 4.78
CA GLU A 203 -20.63 6.92 5.73
C GLU A 203 -19.69 5.84 6.28
N HIS A 204 -18.87 5.24 5.43
CA HIS A 204 -17.85 4.29 5.83
C HIS A 204 -16.79 4.94 6.72
N VAL A 205 -16.28 6.12 6.36
CA VAL A 205 -15.33 6.85 7.22
C VAL A 205 -15.93 7.10 8.60
N ASP A 206 -17.19 7.51 8.67
CA ASP A 206 -17.89 7.72 9.93
C ASP A 206 -18.07 6.42 10.74
N ARG A 207 -18.30 5.28 10.08
CA ARG A 207 -18.31 3.96 10.74
C ARG A 207 -16.93 3.57 11.29
N LEU A 208 -15.85 3.88 10.60
CA LEU A 208 -14.48 3.66 11.10
C LEU A 208 -14.21 4.50 12.36
N VAL A 209 -14.70 5.74 12.38
CA VAL A 209 -14.64 6.58 13.60
C VAL A 209 -15.41 5.94 14.74
N GLN A 210 -16.61 5.41 14.49
CA GLN A 210 -17.39 4.71 15.51
C GLN A 210 -16.64 3.47 16.05
N GLN A 211 -15.98 2.69 15.20
CA GLN A 211 -15.16 1.56 15.63
C GLN A 211 -13.99 2.00 16.53
N ALA A 212 -13.44 3.20 16.33
CA ALA A 212 -12.42 3.75 17.22
C ALA A 212 -12.98 4.10 18.60
N GLU A 213 -14.22 4.60 18.66
CA GLU A 213 -14.91 4.86 19.93
C GLU A 213 -15.23 3.58 20.69
N GLU A 214 -15.48 2.48 19.97
CA GLU A 214 -15.72 1.14 20.53
C GLU A 214 -14.41 0.41 20.93
N GLY A 215 -13.25 1.01 20.64
CA GLY A 215 -11.93 0.46 20.96
C GLY A 215 -11.39 -0.57 19.96
N SER A 216 -12.11 -0.81 18.87
CA SER A 216 -11.71 -1.72 17.78
C SER A 216 -10.66 -1.09 16.84
N LEU A 217 -10.55 0.25 16.86
CA LEU A 217 -9.60 1.01 16.07
C LEU A 217 -8.85 2.02 16.95
N SER A 218 -7.56 2.24 16.68
CA SER A 218 -6.78 3.25 17.40
C SER A 218 -7.27 4.66 17.09
N TRP A 219 -7.37 5.50 18.12
CA TRP A 219 -7.70 6.91 17.95
C TRP A 219 -6.69 7.69 17.08
N HIS A 220 -5.44 7.23 17.01
CA HIS A 220 -4.45 7.81 16.11
C HIS A 220 -4.87 7.70 14.64
N SER A 221 -5.66 6.68 14.27
CA SER A 221 -6.21 6.52 12.93
C SER A 221 -7.25 7.58 12.59
N VAL A 222 -8.06 7.97 13.59
CA VAL A 222 -9.12 8.98 13.42
C VAL A 222 -8.54 10.34 13.03
N GLN A 223 -7.38 10.71 13.59
CA GLN A 223 -6.69 11.94 13.22
C GLN A 223 -6.36 11.99 11.72
N GLY A 224 -5.88 10.88 11.15
CA GLY A 224 -5.55 10.80 9.73
C GLY A 224 -6.78 10.83 8.83
N LEU A 225 -7.93 10.37 9.35
CA LEU A 225 -9.22 10.40 8.64
C LEU A 225 -9.94 11.75 8.72
N ALA A 226 -9.48 12.67 9.59
CA ALA A 226 -10.15 13.93 9.90
C ALA A 226 -10.65 14.75 8.69
N PRO A 227 -9.91 14.87 7.56
CA PRO A 227 -10.40 15.59 6.37
C PRO A 227 -11.65 14.97 5.71
N PHE A 228 -11.92 13.70 5.98
CA PHE A 228 -12.94 12.88 5.33
C PHE A 228 -14.16 12.60 6.24
N ILE A 229 -14.06 12.88 7.54
CA ILE A 229 -15.15 12.71 8.51
C ILE A 229 -16.29 13.70 8.20
N SER A 230 -17.54 13.25 8.34
CA SER A 230 -18.69 14.12 8.15
C SER A 230 -18.81 15.17 9.27
N ARG A 231 -19.45 16.31 8.95
CA ARG A 231 -19.72 17.35 9.95
C ARG A 231 -20.62 16.86 11.09
N GLU A 232 -21.54 15.95 10.78
CA GLU A 232 -22.42 15.34 11.77
C GLU A 232 -21.62 14.50 12.77
N THR A 233 -20.72 13.66 12.27
CA THR A 233 -19.83 12.86 13.11
C THR A 233 -18.88 13.73 13.92
N LEU A 234 -18.28 14.77 13.32
CA LEU A 234 -17.44 15.72 14.06
C LEU A 234 -18.21 16.45 15.18
N SER A 235 -19.44 16.89 14.91
CA SER A 235 -20.31 17.51 15.94
C SER A 235 -20.61 16.52 17.07
N ARG A 236 -20.96 15.28 16.73
CA ARG A 236 -21.24 14.21 17.69
C ARG A 236 -20.02 13.90 18.57
N LEU A 237 -18.82 13.88 18.00
CA LEU A 237 -17.58 13.70 18.77
C LEU A 237 -17.36 14.83 19.77
N VAL A 238 -17.63 16.08 19.38
CA VAL A 238 -17.51 17.24 20.26
C VAL A 238 -18.55 17.21 21.38
N ASP A 239 -19.80 16.86 21.09
CA ASP A 239 -20.86 16.73 22.10
C ASP A 239 -20.49 15.65 23.15
N ARG A 240 -19.79 14.59 22.71
CA ARG A 240 -19.25 13.53 23.57
C ARG A 240 -18.03 13.92 24.42
N VAL A 241 -17.35 15.01 24.09
CA VAL A 241 -16.36 15.60 25.02
C VAL A 241 -17.09 16.37 26.11
N ALA A 242 -18.16 17.07 25.75
CA ALA A 242 -18.94 17.86 26.70
C ALA A 242 -19.68 17.00 27.74
N ASP A 243 -20.03 15.75 27.42
CA ASP A 243 -20.62 14.78 28.36
C ASP A 243 -19.58 13.91 29.11
N GLY A 244 -18.29 14.09 28.82
CA GLY A 244 -17.17 13.39 29.46
C GLY A 244 -16.96 11.95 28.98
N THR A 245 -17.58 11.53 27.88
CA THR A 245 -17.42 10.17 27.33
C THR A 245 -16.16 9.99 26.47
N ILE A 246 -15.58 11.07 25.95
CA ILE A 246 -14.33 11.09 25.21
C ILE A 246 -13.38 12.14 25.82
N ASP A 247 -12.09 11.80 25.92
CA ASP A 247 -11.07 12.74 26.38
C ASP A 247 -10.95 13.91 25.38
N ALA A 248 -10.94 15.14 25.88
CA ALA A 248 -10.75 16.32 25.03
C ALA A 248 -9.47 16.20 24.18
N ASP A 249 -8.38 15.63 24.74
CA ASP A 249 -7.08 15.48 24.06
C ASP A 249 -7.18 14.63 22.79
N GLN A 250 -8.16 13.72 22.73
CA GLN A 250 -8.46 12.90 21.56
C GLN A 250 -9.09 13.75 20.44
N ILE A 251 -9.97 14.70 20.77
CA ILE A 251 -10.69 15.51 19.77
C ILE A 251 -9.90 16.75 19.32
N ILE A 252 -8.96 17.24 20.13
CA ILE A 252 -8.17 18.43 19.83
C ILE A 252 -7.41 18.31 18.49
N SER A 253 -6.94 17.13 18.12
CA SER A 253 -6.29 16.91 16.82
C SER A 253 -7.22 17.12 15.62
N LEU A 254 -8.54 17.11 15.84
CA LEU A 254 -9.57 17.36 14.82
C LEU A 254 -9.94 18.83 14.71
N ALA A 255 -9.43 19.71 15.60
CA ALA A 255 -9.73 21.15 15.61
C ALA A 255 -9.62 21.86 14.25
N PRO A 256 -8.64 21.55 13.36
CA PRO A 256 -8.57 22.17 12.04
C PRO A 256 -9.79 21.89 11.13
N PHE A 257 -10.57 20.87 11.44
CA PHE A 257 -11.72 20.39 10.64
C PHE A 257 -13.07 20.72 11.29
N LEU A 258 -13.07 21.25 12.52
CA LEU A 258 -14.27 21.67 13.22
C LEU A 258 -14.74 23.05 12.73
N ASP A 259 -16.06 23.26 12.74
CA ASP A 259 -16.61 24.60 12.54
C ASP A 259 -16.55 25.43 13.82
N LYS A 260 -16.85 26.73 13.69
CA LYS A 260 -16.73 27.68 14.81
C LYS A 260 -17.59 27.28 16.01
N GLU A 261 -18.81 26.80 15.77
CA GLU A 261 -19.72 26.38 16.84
C GLU A 261 -19.14 25.20 17.63
N ASN A 262 -18.66 24.18 16.92
CA ASN A 262 -18.08 23.00 17.54
C ASN A 262 -16.74 23.29 18.24
N LEU A 263 -15.93 24.22 17.72
CA LEU A 263 -14.73 24.70 18.43
C LEU A 263 -15.09 25.40 19.75
N GLU A 264 -16.12 26.25 19.76
CA GLU A 264 -16.58 26.90 20.98
C GLU A 264 -17.13 25.91 22.00
N LYS A 265 -17.88 24.90 21.55
CA LYS A 265 -18.37 23.79 22.40
C LYS A 265 -17.22 22.99 22.98
N LEU A 266 -16.23 22.61 22.16
CA LEU A 266 -15.05 21.87 22.60
C LEU A 266 -14.32 22.65 23.70
N ILE A 267 -14.05 23.93 23.49
CA ILE A 267 -13.37 24.81 24.46
C ILE A 267 -14.20 24.99 25.74
N GLY A 268 -15.52 25.09 25.61
CA GLY A 268 -16.44 25.18 26.75
C GLY A 268 -16.52 23.89 27.57
N GLY A 269 -16.32 22.74 26.91
CA GLY A 269 -16.29 21.41 27.54
C GLY A 269 -14.96 21.05 28.18
N VAL A 270 -13.84 21.65 27.76
CA VAL A 270 -12.55 21.46 28.43
C VAL A 270 -12.59 22.18 29.79
N GLU A 271 -12.61 21.40 30.87
CA GLU A 271 -12.48 21.95 32.22
C GLU A 271 -11.19 22.79 32.33
N ALA A 272 -11.21 23.88 33.09
CA ALA A 272 -10.04 24.73 33.28
C ALA A 272 -8.81 23.97 33.83
N GLU A 273 -9.05 22.82 34.48
CA GLU A 273 -8.04 21.91 35.00
C GLU A 273 -7.28 21.11 33.92
N HIS A 274 -7.84 20.99 32.72
CA HIS A 274 -7.22 20.29 31.58
C HIS A 274 -6.63 21.26 30.54
N LEU A 275 -6.86 22.58 30.69
CA LEU A 275 -6.17 23.58 29.87
C LEU A 275 -4.65 23.56 30.17
N SER A 276 -3.87 23.22 29.15
CA SER A 276 -2.40 23.31 29.14
C SER A 276 -1.92 24.40 28.16
N PRO A 277 -0.69 24.94 28.33
CA PRO A 277 -0.12 25.88 27.36
C PRO A 277 -0.01 25.31 25.94
N ASP A 278 0.30 24.03 25.81
CA ASP A 278 0.42 23.32 24.52
C ASP A 278 -0.95 23.17 23.84
N LEU A 279 -1.99 22.90 24.63
CA LEU A 279 -3.36 22.88 24.15
C LEU A 279 -3.79 24.25 23.64
N LEU A 280 -3.52 25.31 24.40
CA LEU A 280 -3.83 26.67 23.97
C LEU A 280 -3.09 27.04 22.67
N ALA A 281 -1.82 26.66 22.55
CA ALA A 281 -1.04 26.88 21.32
C ALA A 281 -1.65 26.13 20.11
N SER A 282 -2.20 24.93 20.33
CA SER A 282 -2.81 24.10 19.29
C SER A 282 -4.16 24.64 18.81
N LEU A 283 -4.96 25.22 19.71
CA LEU A 283 -6.28 25.76 19.39
C LEU A 283 -6.25 27.23 18.95
N ALA A 284 -5.22 28.00 19.36
CA ALA A 284 -5.09 29.43 19.06
C ALA A 284 -5.29 29.82 17.58
N PRO A 285 -4.80 29.04 16.59
CA PRO A 285 -5.02 29.38 15.17
C PRO A 285 -6.47 29.31 14.72
N PHE A 286 -7.33 28.60 15.44
CA PHE A 286 -8.68 28.25 15.02
C PHE A 286 -9.78 29.00 15.78
N VAL A 287 -9.41 29.83 16.77
CA VAL A 287 -10.36 30.54 17.65
C VAL A 287 -10.25 32.05 17.49
N ASP A 288 -11.34 32.76 17.78
CA ASP A 288 -11.28 34.24 17.77
C ASP A 288 -10.54 34.82 18.97
N GLN A 289 -10.13 36.08 18.84
CA GLN A 289 -9.36 36.81 19.85
C GLN A 289 -10.09 36.87 21.21
N GLY A 290 -11.42 36.95 21.21
CA GLY A 290 -12.22 36.99 22.43
C GLY A 290 -12.13 35.66 23.18
N THR A 291 -12.29 34.56 22.46
CA THR A 291 -12.17 33.20 23.00
C THR A 291 -10.75 32.89 23.48
N LEU A 292 -9.73 33.26 22.70
CA LEU A 292 -8.34 33.11 23.11
C LEU A 292 -8.03 33.89 24.40
N SER A 293 -8.53 35.13 24.51
CA SER A 293 -8.34 35.95 25.71
C SER A 293 -8.95 35.32 26.95
N ARG A 294 -10.14 34.69 26.83
CA ARG A 294 -10.77 33.94 27.93
C ARG A 294 -9.92 32.74 28.34
N MET A 295 -9.42 31.95 27.37
CA MET A 295 -8.59 30.78 27.62
C MET A 295 -7.28 31.15 28.35
N VAL A 296 -6.58 32.19 27.90
CA VAL A 296 -5.35 32.68 28.55
C VAL A 296 -5.64 33.17 29.96
N THR A 297 -6.75 33.88 30.16
CA THR A 297 -7.13 34.39 31.50
C THR A 297 -7.40 33.24 32.48
N ASN A 298 -8.09 32.20 32.03
CA ASN A 298 -8.36 31.01 32.85
C ASN A 298 -7.07 30.26 33.22
N LEU A 299 -6.13 30.11 32.29
CA LEU A 299 -4.80 29.54 32.55
C LEU A 299 -4.01 30.34 33.59
N LEU A 300 -3.96 31.66 33.46
CA LEU A 300 -3.23 32.53 34.39
C LEU A 300 -3.81 32.50 35.80
N ASN A 301 -5.14 32.33 35.93
CA ASN A 301 -5.81 32.20 37.21
C ASN A 301 -5.56 30.86 37.91
N LYS A 302 -5.12 29.83 37.18
CA LYS A 302 -4.76 28.50 37.71
C LYS A 302 -3.35 28.44 38.34
N VAL A 303 -2.47 29.36 37.95
CA VAL A 303 -1.06 29.43 38.41
C VAL A 303 -0.91 30.21 39.73
N LYS A 304 -2.00 30.76 40.27
CA LYS A 304 -2.05 31.42 41.59
C LYS A 304 -2.59 30.50 42.66
#